data_AF-A0A9D2B717-F1
#
_entry.id   AF-A0A9D2B717-F1
#
_cell.length_a   1.000
_cell.length_b   1.000
_cell.length_c   1.000
_cell.angle_alpha   90.00
_cell.angle_beta   90.00
_cell.angle_gamma   90.00
#
_symmetry.space_group_name_H-M   'P 1'
#
loop_
_entity.id
_entity.type
_entity.pdbx_description
1 polymer ?
#
loop_
_entity_poly.entity_id
_entity_poly.type
_entity_poly.pdbx_seq_one_letter_code
_entity_poly.pdbx_strand_id
1 'polypeptide(L)'
;MPVVRNILHIQGGAPQAAALLDFIADRRYGRGSIDLNRITPMPPWVYRQPTNMELLRKYGEENCSRGWCLKHWGVDQNVLHPEKSVRQYDGGSAIRFETMDGDVRELIRRLSLVFKELYLDYLWASEDVGRLVGAAQYRDGEPLIEFVPTPGSRAAIEKALDILGGKASDYGLVYNPAAGNYEYRGGKPEWKNGI
;
A
#
# COMPACT_ATOMS: atom_id res chain seq x y z
N MET A 1 9.53 8.55 -7.97
CA MET A 1 8.29 8.26 -7.21
C MET A 1 8.67 7.29 -6.12
N PRO A 2 8.40 7.60 -4.85
CA PRO A 2 8.79 6.75 -3.74
C PRO A 2 8.01 5.44 -3.75
N VAL A 3 8.67 4.36 -3.33
CA VAL A 3 8.00 3.09 -3.01
C VAL A 3 7.23 3.24 -1.70
N VAL A 4 5.99 2.75 -1.69
CA VAL A 4 5.16 2.64 -0.49
C VAL A 4 5.06 1.18 -0.09
N ARG A 5 5.47 0.87 1.13
CA ARG A 5 5.26 -0.45 1.74
C ARG A 5 3.88 -0.51 2.34
N ASN A 6 3.19 -1.60 2.05
CA ASN A 6 1.83 -1.87 2.47
C ASN A 6 1.80 -3.17 3.26
N ILE A 7 1.02 -3.18 4.34
CA ILE A 7 0.78 -4.36 5.16
C ILE A 7 -0.72 -4.50 5.35
N LEU A 8 -1.25 -5.68 5.02
CA LEU A 8 -2.64 -6.04 5.27
C LEU A 8 -2.65 -7.19 6.27
N HIS A 9 -3.15 -6.94 7.48
CA HIS A 9 -3.47 -7.97 8.46
C HIS A 9 -4.96 -8.29 8.40
N ILE A 10 -5.26 -9.58 8.44
CA ILE A 10 -6.62 -10.10 8.39
C ILE A 10 -6.91 -10.74 9.75
N GLN A 11 -7.95 -10.26 10.42
CA GLN A 11 -8.41 -10.81 11.69
C GLN A 11 -9.82 -11.39 11.54
N GLY A 12 -10.02 -12.61 12.03
CA GLY A 12 -11.27 -13.34 11.96
C GLY A 12 -11.06 -14.85 11.85
N GLY A 13 -12.08 -15.57 11.41
CA GLY A 13 -12.01 -17.02 11.25
C GLY A 13 -10.96 -17.45 10.21
N ALA A 14 -10.18 -18.48 10.54
CA ALA A 14 -9.12 -18.97 9.66
C ALA A 14 -9.59 -19.36 8.24
N PRO A 15 -10.76 -20.03 8.05
CA PRO A 15 -11.27 -20.32 6.71
C PRO A 15 -11.60 -19.07 5.90
N GLN A 16 -12.20 -18.06 6.53
CA GLN A 16 -12.57 -16.80 5.89
C GLN A 16 -11.33 -16.00 5.50
N ALA A 17 -10.33 -15.92 6.39
CA ALA A 17 -9.05 -15.28 6.09
C ALA A 17 -8.32 -15.96 4.91
N ALA A 18 -8.31 -17.30 4.88
CA ALA A 18 -7.74 -18.05 3.76
C ALA A 18 -8.48 -17.78 2.44
N ALA A 19 -9.83 -17.72 2.48
CA ALA A 19 -10.64 -17.40 1.30
C ALA A 19 -10.36 -15.98 0.77
N LEU A 20 -10.16 -14.99 1.66
CA LEU A 20 -9.76 -13.64 1.26
C LEU A 20 -8.39 -13.66 0.59
N LEU A 21 -7.41 -14.35 1.18
CA LEU A 21 -6.06 -14.45 0.61
C LEU A 21 -6.07 -15.12 -0.77
N ASP A 22 -6.87 -16.17 -0.98
CA ASP A 22 -7.08 -16.77 -2.30
C ASP A 22 -7.79 -15.82 -3.28
N PHE A 23 -8.75 -15.05 -2.78
CA PHE A 23 -9.49 -14.09 -3.59
C PHE A 23 -8.57 -13.01 -4.15
N ILE A 24 -7.63 -12.49 -3.36
CA ILE A 24 -6.76 -11.38 -3.80
C ILE A 24 -5.45 -11.81 -4.48
N ALA A 25 -5.01 -13.06 -4.28
CA ALA A 25 -3.72 -13.54 -4.78
C ALA A 25 -3.55 -13.40 -6.30
N ASP A 26 -2.40 -12.90 -6.74
CA ASP A 26 -2.01 -12.94 -8.16
C ASP A 26 -1.94 -14.41 -8.61
N ARG A 27 -2.63 -14.73 -9.71
CA ARG A 27 -2.71 -16.10 -10.25
C ARG A 27 -1.35 -16.68 -10.65
N ARG A 28 -0.37 -15.82 -10.94
CA ARG A 28 0.98 -16.23 -11.33
C ARG A 28 1.86 -16.59 -10.13
N TYR A 29 1.64 -15.93 -8.99
CA TYR A 29 2.52 -16.03 -7.82
C TYR A 29 1.88 -16.75 -6.62
N GLY A 30 0.56 -16.77 -6.52
CA GLY A 30 -0.18 -17.48 -5.47
C GLY A 30 -0.28 -16.69 -4.16
N ARG A 31 -0.66 -17.38 -3.07
CA ARG A 31 -0.84 -16.78 -1.74
C ARG A 31 0.41 -16.04 -1.27
N GLY A 32 0.20 -14.92 -0.58
CA GLY A 32 1.27 -14.00 -0.19
C GLY A 32 1.45 -12.82 -1.16
N SER A 33 0.95 -12.95 -2.39
CA SER A 33 0.81 -11.83 -3.34
C SER A 33 -0.57 -11.19 -3.27
N ILE A 34 -0.72 -10.08 -3.97
CA ILE A 34 -2.00 -9.39 -4.20
C ILE A 34 -2.03 -8.87 -5.64
N ASP A 35 -3.17 -9.01 -6.31
CA ASP A 35 -3.46 -8.39 -7.59
C ASP A 35 -4.64 -7.44 -7.41
N LEU A 36 -4.39 -6.13 -7.53
CA LEU A 36 -5.42 -5.09 -7.33
C LEU A 36 -6.60 -5.26 -8.30
N ASN A 37 -6.35 -5.84 -9.48
CA ASN A 37 -7.34 -6.12 -10.50
C ASN A 37 -8.29 -7.26 -10.11
N ARG A 38 -7.96 -8.07 -9.11
CA ARG A 38 -8.88 -9.08 -8.55
C ARG A 38 -9.90 -8.48 -7.60
N ILE A 39 -9.58 -7.35 -6.97
CA ILE A 39 -10.48 -6.63 -6.06
C ILE A 39 -11.41 -5.72 -6.86
N THR A 40 -10.84 -4.81 -7.65
CA THR A 40 -11.61 -3.99 -8.61
C THR A 40 -11.01 -4.21 -10.01
N PRO A 41 -11.68 -4.98 -10.88
CA PRO A 41 -11.17 -5.28 -12.21
C PRO A 41 -11.26 -4.09 -13.15
N MET A 42 -10.18 -3.83 -13.88
CA MET A 42 -10.16 -2.90 -15.00
C MET A 42 -10.95 -3.48 -16.17
N PRO A 43 -12.01 -2.78 -16.62
CA PRO A 43 -12.81 -3.24 -17.75
C PRO A 43 -12.00 -3.41 -19.05
N PRO A 44 -12.47 -4.27 -19.97
CA PRO A 44 -11.77 -4.51 -21.24
C PRO A 44 -11.78 -3.30 -22.19
N TRP A 45 -12.70 -2.34 -22.02
CA TRP A 45 -12.77 -1.13 -22.84
C TRP A 45 -11.82 -0.01 -22.41
N VAL A 46 -11.17 -0.13 -21.25
CA VAL A 46 -10.16 0.84 -20.80
C VAL A 46 -8.90 0.71 -21.66
N TYR A 47 -8.37 1.83 -22.15
CA TYR A 47 -7.19 1.84 -23.00
C TYR A 47 -5.91 1.57 -22.20
N ARG A 48 -5.29 0.40 -22.43
CA ARG A 48 -4.17 -0.13 -21.61
C ARG A 48 -2.77 0.24 -22.10
N GLN A 49 -2.65 0.90 -23.24
CA GLN A 49 -1.34 1.30 -23.76
C GLN A 49 -0.86 2.60 -23.13
N PRO A 50 0.47 2.87 -23.15
CA PRO A 50 1.01 4.15 -22.74
C PRO A 50 0.24 5.29 -23.39
N THR A 51 -0.27 6.19 -22.55
CA THR A 51 -1.14 7.27 -22.99
C THR A 51 -0.30 8.52 -23.25
N ASN A 52 -0.51 9.17 -24.39
CA ASN A 52 0.03 10.49 -24.68
C ASN A 52 -1.08 11.55 -24.58
N MET A 53 -0.73 12.83 -24.73
CA MET A 53 -1.71 13.92 -24.63
C MET A 53 -2.83 13.85 -25.67
N GLU A 54 -2.57 13.28 -26.85
CA GLU A 54 -3.58 13.12 -27.90
C GLU A 54 -4.61 12.04 -27.53
N LEU A 55 -4.13 10.90 -27.03
CA LEU A 55 -4.96 9.79 -26.56
C LEU A 55 -5.77 10.19 -25.32
N LEU A 56 -5.19 10.94 -24.38
CA LEU A 56 -5.91 11.50 -23.24
C LEU A 56 -7.04 12.45 -23.68
N ARG A 57 -6.80 13.31 -24.67
CA ARG A 57 -7.85 14.18 -25.22
C ARG A 57 -8.95 13.40 -25.93
N LYS A 58 -8.59 12.33 -26.65
CA LYS A 58 -9.51 11.51 -27.43
C LYS A 58 -10.42 10.64 -26.54
N TYR A 59 -9.84 9.97 -25.56
CA TYR A 59 -10.55 8.99 -24.74
C TYR A 59 -10.98 9.55 -23.39
N GLY A 60 -10.34 10.60 -22.89
CA GLY A 60 -10.49 11.07 -21.51
C GLY A 60 -9.60 10.28 -20.55
N GLU A 61 -9.12 10.95 -19.50
CA GLU A 61 -8.18 10.35 -18.54
C GLU A 61 -8.75 9.09 -17.86
N GLU A 62 -10.03 9.09 -17.52
CA GLU A 62 -10.69 7.95 -16.86
C GLU A 62 -10.86 6.71 -17.77
N ASN A 63 -10.83 6.89 -19.09
CA ASN A 63 -10.89 5.78 -20.05
C ASN A 63 -9.49 5.27 -20.43
N CYS A 64 -8.44 5.83 -19.85
CA CYS A 64 -7.07 5.37 -19.99
C CYS A 64 -6.64 4.65 -18.71
N SER A 65 -5.83 3.61 -18.85
CA SER A 65 -5.44 2.73 -17.74
C SER A 65 -4.91 3.48 -16.52
N ARG A 66 -3.98 4.42 -16.71
CA ARG A 66 -3.44 5.24 -15.61
C ARG A 66 -4.54 5.98 -14.84
N GLY A 67 -5.42 6.70 -15.53
CA GLY A 67 -6.48 7.48 -14.87
C GLY A 67 -7.51 6.58 -14.20
N TRP A 68 -7.86 5.46 -14.83
CA TRP A 68 -8.72 4.45 -14.23
C TRP A 68 -8.11 3.86 -12.95
N CYS A 69 -6.83 3.45 -12.99
CA CYS A 69 -6.13 2.92 -11.81
C CYS A 69 -6.08 3.97 -10.69
N LEU A 70 -5.69 5.22 -10.97
CA LEU A 70 -5.67 6.26 -9.95
C LEU A 70 -7.03 6.47 -9.29
N LYS A 71 -8.11 6.48 -10.08
CA LYS A 71 -9.48 6.65 -9.57
C LYS A 71 -9.99 5.46 -8.76
N HIS A 72 -9.66 4.23 -9.16
CA HIS A 72 -10.26 3.02 -8.60
C HIS A 72 -9.36 2.26 -7.63
N TRP A 73 -8.05 2.41 -7.77
CA TRP A 73 -7.01 1.76 -6.97
C TRP A 73 -6.26 2.72 -6.05
N GLY A 74 -6.21 4.01 -6.39
CA GLY A 74 -5.41 5.03 -5.68
C GLY A 74 -3.96 5.13 -6.17
N VAL A 75 -3.54 4.21 -7.03
CA VAL A 75 -2.20 4.11 -7.63
C VAL A 75 -2.32 3.91 -9.13
N ASP A 76 -1.28 4.23 -9.90
CA ASP A 76 -1.36 4.23 -11.38
C ASP A 76 -1.15 2.86 -12.04
N GLN A 77 -0.68 1.88 -11.27
CA GLN A 77 -0.36 0.54 -11.73
C GLN A 77 -0.60 -0.49 -10.62
N ASN A 78 -0.44 -1.77 -10.96
CA ASN A 78 -0.54 -2.85 -9.99
C ASN A 78 0.66 -2.87 -9.03
N VAL A 79 0.67 -3.78 -8.07
CA VAL A 79 1.76 -3.86 -7.09
C VAL A 79 3.13 -4.11 -7.72
N LEU A 80 4.15 -3.55 -7.10
CA LEU A 80 5.55 -3.75 -7.45
C LEU A 80 6.03 -5.07 -6.84
N HIS A 81 6.90 -5.76 -7.58
CA HIS A 81 7.63 -6.93 -7.09
C HIS A 81 6.80 -8.01 -6.34
N PRO A 82 5.66 -8.49 -6.89
CA PRO A 82 4.84 -9.51 -6.23
C PRO A 82 5.61 -10.79 -5.88
N GLU A 83 6.69 -11.11 -6.60
CA GLU A 83 7.60 -12.20 -6.28
C GLU A 83 8.33 -12.03 -4.94
N LYS A 84 8.60 -10.78 -4.51
CA LYS A 84 9.17 -10.49 -3.18
C LYS A 84 8.12 -10.72 -2.10
N SER A 85 6.88 -10.28 -2.32
CA SER A 85 5.76 -10.46 -1.40
C SER A 85 5.55 -11.93 -1.05
N VAL A 86 5.53 -12.81 -2.07
CA VAL A 86 5.40 -14.26 -1.84
C VAL A 86 6.57 -14.85 -1.08
N ARG A 87 7.81 -14.43 -1.38
CA ARG A 87 9.00 -14.90 -0.63
C ARG A 87 8.99 -14.49 0.85
N GLN A 88 8.36 -13.38 1.19
CA GLN A 88 8.26 -12.87 2.56
C GLN A 88 7.01 -13.38 3.31
N TYR A 89 6.12 -14.08 2.61
CA TYR A 89 4.89 -14.59 3.20
C TYR A 89 5.18 -15.85 4.01
N ASP A 90 4.74 -15.84 5.27
CA ASP A 90 4.98 -16.91 6.25
C ASP A 90 3.84 -17.93 6.35
N GLY A 91 2.81 -17.79 5.51
CA GLY A 91 1.60 -18.62 5.58
C GLY A 91 0.55 -18.12 6.59
N GLY A 92 0.80 -17.01 7.29
CA GLY A 92 -0.09 -16.42 8.28
C GLY A 92 -1.22 -15.58 7.66
N SER A 93 -1.88 -14.77 8.50
CA SER A 93 -3.00 -13.91 8.08
C SER A 93 -2.57 -12.50 7.66
N ALA A 94 -1.30 -12.31 7.32
CA ALA A 94 -0.74 -11.02 6.95
C ALA A 94 0.04 -11.11 5.64
N ILE A 95 -0.14 -10.12 4.77
CA ILE A 95 0.65 -9.98 3.55
C ILE A 95 1.31 -8.61 3.48
N ARG A 96 2.45 -8.56 2.78
CA ARG A 96 3.22 -7.34 2.56
C ARG A 96 3.40 -7.12 1.07
N PHE A 97 3.17 -5.91 0.60
CA PHE A 97 3.31 -5.58 -0.82
C PHE A 97 3.74 -4.14 -1.04
N GLU A 98 4.26 -3.85 -2.22
CA GLU A 98 4.80 -2.54 -2.56
C GLU A 98 3.95 -1.88 -3.65
N THR A 99 3.72 -0.58 -3.53
CA THR A 99 3.06 0.24 -4.55
C THR A 99 3.93 1.45 -4.89
N MET A 100 3.67 2.06 -6.04
CA MET A 100 4.34 3.28 -6.46
C MET A 100 3.52 4.50 -6.01
N ASP A 101 4.13 5.42 -5.25
CA ASP A 101 3.63 6.76 -4.94
C ASP A 101 2.23 6.88 -4.30
N GLY A 102 1.68 5.80 -3.74
CA GLY A 102 0.33 5.84 -3.18
C GLY A 102 -0.02 4.60 -2.35
N ASP A 103 -1.02 4.77 -1.49
CA ASP A 103 -1.68 3.69 -0.77
C ASP A 103 -2.92 3.22 -1.55
N VAL A 104 -3.52 2.10 -1.11
CA VAL A 104 -4.69 1.48 -1.73
C VAL A 104 -5.87 1.39 -0.76
N ARG A 105 -6.00 2.34 0.19
CA ARG A 105 -7.04 2.33 1.24
C ARG A 105 -8.44 2.05 0.70
N GLU A 106 -8.85 2.74 -0.36
CA GLU A 106 -10.19 2.57 -0.94
C GLU A 106 -10.42 1.15 -1.48
N LEU A 107 -9.39 0.50 -2.03
CA LEU A 107 -9.47 -0.91 -2.42
C LEU A 107 -9.63 -1.83 -1.22
N ILE A 108 -8.88 -1.59 -0.15
CA ILE A 108 -9.00 -2.40 1.08
C ILE A 108 -10.37 -2.21 1.73
N ARG A 109 -10.90 -0.98 1.72
CA ARG A 109 -12.26 -0.70 2.15
C ARG A 109 -13.28 -1.50 1.32
N ARG A 110 -13.15 -1.52 -0.01
CA ARG A 110 -14.00 -2.36 -0.89
C ARG A 110 -13.83 -3.84 -0.62
N LEU A 111 -12.62 -4.31 -0.33
CA LEU A 111 -12.38 -5.70 0.04
C LEU A 111 -13.14 -6.07 1.32
N SER A 112 -13.23 -5.15 2.30
CA SER A 112 -14.03 -5.36 3.52
C SER A 112 -15.54 -5.46 3.28
N LEU A 113 -16.06 -4.94 2.15
CA LEU A 113 -17.46 -5.14 1.74
C LEU A 113 -17.71 -6.56 1.20
N VAL A 114 -16.66 -7.21 0.67
CA VAL A 114 -16.74 -8.59 0.15
C VAL A 114 -16.65 -9.59 1.31
N PHE A 115 -15.77 -9.33 2.28
CA PHE A 115 -15.55 -10.18 3.46
C PHE A 115 -15.98 -9.46 4.74
N LYS A 116 -17.29 -9.28 4.90
CA LYS A 116 -17.90 -8.40 5.91
C LYS A 116 -17.64 -8.81 7.36
N GLU A 117 -17.42 -10.09 7.59
CA GLU A 117 -17.15 -10.65 8.91
C GLU A 117 -15.70 -10.45 9.38
N LEU A 118 -14.78 -10.11 8.47
CA LEU A 118 -13.36 -9.93 8.77
C LEU A 118 -13.07 -8.48 9.18
N TYR A 119 -12.09 -8.32 10.06
CA TYR A 119 -11.45 -7.04 10.31
C TYR A 119 -10.17 -6.96 9.48
N LEU A 120 -10.01 -5.88 8.72
CA LEU A 120 -8.85 -5.65 7.87
C LEU A 120 -8.03 -4.49 8.43
N ASP A 121 -6.88 -4.78 9.04
CA ASP A 121 -5.92 -3.74 9.43
C ASP A 121 -4.96 -3.48 8.29
N TYR A 122 -5.01 -2.27 7.77
CA TYR A 122 -4.20 -1.83 6.65
C TYR A 122 -3.24 -0.74 7.10
N LEU A 123 -1.95 -0.95 6.84
CA LEU A 123 -0.88 -0.01 7.14
C LEU A 123 -0.11 0.31 5.88
N TRP A 124 0.32 1.57 5.75
CA TRP A 124 1.15 2.00 4.64
C TRP A 124 2.21 3.00 5.10
N ALA A 125 3.39 2.93 4.48
CA ALA A 125 4.46 3.90 4.69
C ALA A 125 5.34 4.04 3.43
N SER A 126 5.54 5.27 2.99
CA SER A 126 6.50 5.65 1.96
C SER A 126 7.93 5.59 2.47
N GLU A 127 8.86 5.20 1.60
CA GLU A 127 10.30 5.31 1.85
C GLU A 127 10.78 6.76 2.02
N ASP A 128 10.02 7.74 1.51
CA ASP A 128 10.15 9.15 1.89
C ASP A 128 9.51 9.33 3.27
N VAL A 129 10.28 8.97 4.31
CA VAL A 129 9.80 8.75 5.68
C VAL A 129 9.00 9.94 6.22
N GLY A 130 7.79 9.65 6.69
CA GLY A 130 6.89 10.63 7.28
C GLY A 130 6.08 11.46 6.27
N ARG A 131 6.24 11.24 4.96
CA ARG A 131 5.48 11.97 3.93
C ARG A 131 4.11 11.37 3.62
N LEU A 132 4.07 10.06 3.42
CA LEU A 132 2.84 9.31 3.15
C LEU A 132 2.86 8.09 4.06
N VAL A 133 2.02 8.11 5.10
CA VAL A 133 1.98 7.08 6.13
C VAL A 133 0.63 7.08 6.81
N GLY A 134 0.19 5.91 7.24
CA GLY A 134 -0.96 5.79 8.10
C GLY A 134 -1.34 4.36 8.39
N ALA A 135 -2.47 4.22 9.07
CA ALA A 135 -3.12 2.96 9.33
C ALA A 135 -4.64 3.14 9.33
N ALA A 136 -5.37 2.13 8.89
CA ALA A 136 -6.82 2.09 8.97
C ALA A 136 -7.29 0.66 9.27
N GLN A 137 -8.34 0.52 10.06
CA GLN A 137 -9.04 -0.74 10.26
C GLN A 137 -10.42 -0.65 9.61
N TYR A 138 -10.76 -1.62 8.76
CA TYR A 138 -12.06 -1.68 8.08
C TYR A 138 -12.86 -2.93 8.48
N ARG A 139 -14.19 -2.77 8.52
CA ARG A 139 -15.14 -3.89 8.60
C ARG A 139 -16.44 -3.51 7.90
N ASP A 140 -16.97 -4.40 7.07
CA ASP A 140 -18.21 -4.17 6.29
C ASP A 140 -18.23 -2.82 5.54
N GLY A 141 -17.09 -2.41 4.99
CA GLY A 141 -16.94 -1.16 4.25
C GLY A 141 -16.77 0.11 5.08
N GLU A 142 -16.87 0.01 6.41
CA GLU A 142 -16.77 1.13 7.34
C GLU A 142 -15.38 1.21 7.97
N PRO A 143 -14.77 2.41 8.05
CA PRO A 143 -13.55 2.62 8.81
C PRO A 143 -13.87 2.64 10.30
N LEU A 144 -13.34 1.68 11.05
CA LEU A 144 -13.49 1.60 12.51
C LEU A 144 -12.44 2.44 13.23
N ILE A 145 -11.22 2.46 12.68
CA ILE A 145 -10.09 3.22 13.20
C ILE A 145 -9.37 3.78 11.97
N GLU A 146 -9.04 5.07 12.01
CA GLU A 146 -8.17 5.68 11.01
C GLU A 146 -7.14 6.58 11.69
N PHE A 147 -5.88 6.40 11.32
CA PHE A 147 -4.75 7.20 11.78
C PHE A 147 -3.96 7.66 10.56
N VAL A 148 -4.14 8.92 10.19
CA VAL A 148 -3.42 9.57 9.09
C VAL A 148 -2.76 10.84 9.66
N PRO A 149 -1.52 10.75 10.16
CA PRO A 149 -0.84 11.88 10.78
C PRO A 149 -0.46 12.93 9.74
N THR A 150 -0.33 14.18 10.19
CA THR A 150 0.17 15.26 9.34
C THR A 150 1.55 14.92 8.79
N PRO A 151 1.79 15.02 7.47
CA PRO A 151 3.10 14.77 6.88
C PRO A 151 4.22 15.56 7.55
N GLY A 152 5.36 14.91 7.78
CA GLY A 152 6.53 15.50 8.45
C GLY A 152 6.39 15.70 9.96
N SER A 153 5.23 15.38 10.56
CA SER A 153 5.08 15.37 12.01
C SER A 153 5.87 14.23 12.64
N ARG A 154 6.19 14.37 13.93
CA ARG A 154 6.82 13.31 14.73
C ARG A 154 6.05 11.99 14.63
N ALA A 155 4.73 12.05 14.75
CA ALA A 155 3.85 10.88 14.69
C ALA A 155 3.88 10.19 13.31
N ALA A 156 3.98 10.97 12.24
CA ALA A 156 4.15 10.42 10.89
C ALA A 156 5.50 9.70 10.74
N ILE A 157 6.58 10.32 11.20
CA ILE A 157 7.92 9.73 11.12
C ILE A 157 8.02 8.46 11.96
N GLU A 158 7.57 8.50 13.23
CA GLU A 158 7.60 7.34 14.11
C GLU A 158 6.75 6.19 13.57
N LYS A 159 5.55 6.47 13.02
CA LYS A 159 4.73 5.42 12.41
C LYS A 159 5.34 4.85 11.14
N ALA A 160 6.00 5.68 10.33
CA ALA A 160 6.66 5.21 9.12
C ALA A 160 7.85 4.30 9.46
N LEU A 161 8.66 4.66 10.46
CA LEU A 161 9.78 3.83 10.93
C LEU A 161 9.33 2.48 11.50
N ASP A 162 8.21 2.46 12.22
CA ASP A 162 7.55 1.23 12.71
C ASP A 162 7.17 0.29 11.55
N ILE A 163 6.49 0.82 10.52
CA ILE A 163 6.06 0.02 9.35
C ILE A 163 7.26 -0.42 8.49
N LEU A 164 8.24 0.45 8.28
CA LEU A 164 9.40 0.16 7.43
C LEU A 164 10.43 -0.73 8.13
N GLY A 165 10.42 -0.80 9.46
CA GLY A 165 11.34 -1.62 10.24
C GLY A 165 12.77 -1.08 10.25
N GLY A 166 12.95 0.19 10.63
CA GLY A 166 14.27 0.85 10.67
C GLY A 166 14.36 1.95 11.72
N LYS A 167 15.58 2.46 11.95
CA LYS A 167 15.83 3.60 12.84
C LYS A 167 15.80 4.89 12.03
N ALA A 168 15.49 6.01 12.68
CA ALA A 168 15.51 7.34 12.06
C ALA A 168 16.84 7.63 11.32
N SER A 169 17.97 7.20 11.90
CA SER A 169 19.30 7.35 11.33
C SER A 169 19.48 6.67 9.97
N ASP A 170 18.78 5.56 9.72
CA ASP A 170 18.88 4.80 8.46
C ASP A 170 18.33 5.61 7.28
N TYR A 171 17.52 6.62 7.59
CA TYR A 171 16.90 7.56 6.65
C TYR A 171 17.46 8.99 6.77
N GLY A 172 18.59 9.16 7.48
CA GLY A 172 19.22 10.48 7.66
C GLY A 172 18.45 11.43 8.58
N LEU A 173 17.55 10.90 9.43
CA LEU A 173 16.76 11.68 10.38
C LEU A 173 17.38 11.63 11.79
N VAL A 174 17.38 12.78 12.46
CA VAL A 174 17.87 12.93 13.84
C VAL A 174 16.81 13.65 14.67
N TYR A 175 16.51 13.12 15.86
CA TYR A 175 15.55 13.76 16.76
C TYR A 175 16.13 15.07 17.33
N ASN A 176 15.39 16.16 17.20
CA ASN A 176 15.69 17.45 17.84
C ASN A 176 14.73 17.65 19.03
N PRO A 177 15.22 17.52 20.29
CA PRO A 177 14.40 17.74 21.48
C PRO A 177 13.81 19.14 21.59
N ALA A 178 14.49 20.17 21.09
CA ALA A 178 14.01 21.55 21.15
C ALA A 178 12.81 21.78 20.22
N ALA A 179 12.79 21.13 19.06
CA ALA A 179 11.66 21.15 18.14
C ALA A 179 10.58 20.11 18.49
N GLY A 180 10.89 19.14 19.37
CA GLY A 180 10.04 18.00 19.65
C GLY A 180 9.80 17.09 18.44
N ASN A 181 10.64 17.18 17.40
CA ASN A 181 10.46 16.50 16.11
C ASN A 181 11.80 16.09 15.51
N TYR A 182 11.78 15.32 14.42
CA TYR A 182 12.97 14.92 13.68
C TYR A 182 13.35 15.96 12.62
N GLU A 183 14.66 16.09 12.38
CA GLU A 183 15.25 16.90 11.33
C GLU A 183 16.04 16.01 10.39
N TYR A 184 15.96 16.29 9.09
CA TYR A 184 16.83 15.68 8.12
C TYR A 184 18.23 16.30 8.20
N ARG A 185 19.24 15.47 8.48
CA ARG A 185 20.65 15.90 8.56
C ARG A 185 21.54 15.26 7.49
N GLY A 186 20.94 14.55 6.54
CA GLY A 186 21.65 13.91 5.45
C GLY A 186 22.17 12.52 5.81
N GLY A 187 22.09 11.62 4.84
CA GLY A 187 22.61 10.26 4.87
C GLY A 187 22.16 9.55 3.60
N LYS A 188 23.07 8.88 2.88
CA LYS A 188 22.62 7.97 1.82
C LYS A 188 22.03 6.75 2.52
N PRO A 189 20.78 6.33 2.22
CA PRO A 189 20.29 5.06 2.74
C PRO A 189 21.22 3.95 2.23
N GLU A 190 21.95 3.31 3.15
CA GLU A 190 22.66 2.07 2.84
C GLU A 190 21.60 0.97 2.74
N TRP A 191 21.13 0.73 1.52
CA TRP A 191 20.31 -0.43 1.21
C TRP A 191 21.17 -1.69 1.46
N LYS A 192 21.00 -2.31 2.63
CA LYS A 192 21.49 -3.67 2.85
C LYS A 192 20.66 -4.61 1.98
N ASN A 193 21.12 -4.85 0.75
CA ASN A 193 20.70 -5.98 -0.05
C ASN A 193 21.14 -7.25 0.68
N GLY A 194 20.23 -7.77 1.53
CA GLY A 194 20.34 -9.09 2.11
C GLY A 194 19.97 -10.14 1.07
N ILE A 195 20.98 -10.96 0.76
CA ILE A 195 21.02 -12.19 -0.04
C ILE A 195 19.76 -13.04 0.10
#